data_AF-X1TGS6-F1
#
_entry.id   AF-X1TGS6-F1
#
_cell.length_a   1.000
_cell.length_b   1.000
_cell.length_c   1.000
_cell.angle_alpha   90.00
_cell.angle_beta   90.00
_cell.angle_gamma   90.00
#
_symmetry.space_group_name_H-M   'P 1'
#
loop_
_entity.id
_entity.type
_entity.pdbx_description
1 polymer ?
#
loop_
_entity_poly.entity_id
_entity_poly.type
_entity_poly.pdbx_seq_one_letter_code
_entity_poly.pdbx_strand_id
1 'polypeptide(L)'
;RTPFDLMEADSELVAGFHIEYSGMKFALFYLVEYAEALVISAIVTTIFLGGWRGPLLPPWLWFLLKVGLVFFVIVWIRATVPRVRIDQLMALAWKFLFPLALLNLLITAVEILFFPAVSLWVLVPVNFAIMIVLVLLWSRLFKLGGGKVEV
;
A
#
# COMPACT_ATOMS: atom_id res chain seq x y z
N ARG A 1 8.61 2.58 -11.63
CA ARG A 1 9.58 1.46 -11.83
C ARG A 1 9.03 0.12 -11.29
N THR A 2 9.44 -1.03 -11.85
CA THR A 2 9.01 -2.39 -11.45
C THR A 2 8.84 -2.50 -9.93
N PRO A 3 7.73 -3.04 -9.40
CA PRO A 3 6.65 -3.76 -10.10
C PRO A 3 5.47 -2.88 -10.58
N PHE A 4 5.47 -1.57 -10.30
CA PHE A 4 4.32 -0.66 -10.54
C PHE A 4 4.59 0.39 -11.64
N ASP A 5 5.36 0.05 -12.67
CA ASP A 5 5.67 0.91 -13.82
C ASP A 5 4.67 0.79 -14.97
N LEU A 6 3.38 0.66 -14.68
CA LEU A 6 2.37 0.29 -15.70
C LEU A 6 2.25 1.29 -16.87
N MET A 7 2.47 2.58 -16.61
CA MET A 7 2.39 3.64 -17.62
C MET A 7 3.75 3.92 -18.30
N GLU A 8 4.86 3.64 -17.62
CA GLU A 8 6.23 3.84 -18.14
C GLU A 8 6.64 2.61 -18.96
N ALA A 9 6.49 1.41 -18.39
CA ALA A 9 6.50 0.11 -19.05
C ALA A 9 7.47 -0.06 -20.24
N ASP A 10 8.70 0.47 -20.17
CA ASP A 10 9.69 0.57 -21.28
C ASP A 10 9.81 -0.66 -22.21
N SER A 11 9.58 -1.86 -21.68
CA SER A 11 9.66 -3.13 -22.43
C SER A 11 8.37 -3.55 -23.16
N GLU A 12 7.21 -2.97 -22.82
CA GLU A 12 5.88 -3.30 -23.36
C GLU A 12 5.15 -2.08 -23.97
N LEU A 13 5.29 -0.90 -23.35
CA LEU A 13 4.77 0.38 -23.82
C LEU A 13 5.93 1.37 -23.85
N VAL A 14 6.09 2.14 -24.93
CA VAL A 14 7.28 2.98 -25.21
C VAL A 14 7.39 4.16 -24.22
N ALA A 15 7.84 3.93 -22.99
CA ALA A 15 8.08 4.90 -21.91
C ALA A 15 6.89 5.83 -21.53
N GLY A 16 5.70 5.63 -22.11
CA GLY A 16 4.47 6.37 -21.86
C GLY A 16 4.61 7.87 -22.13
N PHE A 17 4.39 8.69 -21.11
CA PHE A 17 4.52 10.14 -21.22
C PHE A 17 5.98 10.62 -21.30
N HIS A 18 6.96 9.79 -20.96
CA HIS A 18 8.37 10.21 -20.93
C HIS A 18 8.94 10.50 -22.33
N ILE A 19 8.38 9.94 -23.40
CA ILE A 19 8.88 10.16 -24.77
C ILE A 19 8.53 11.54 -25.34
N GLU A 20 7.52 12.22 -24.80
CA GLU A 20 7.04 13.50 -25.32
C GLU A 20 7.78 14.71 -24.71
N TYR A 21 8.45 14.50 -23.56
CA TYR A 21 9.08 15.57 -22.80
C TYR A 21 10.61 15.42 -22.75
N SER A 22 11.32 16.52 -22.97
CA SER A 22 12.78 16.58 -22.90
C SER A 22 13.27 17.61 -21.88
N GLY A 23 14.55 17.49 -21.48
CA GLY A 23 15.24 18.44 -20.60
C GLY A 23 14.60 18.56 -19.21
N MET A 24 14.27 19.78 -18.80
CA MET A 24 13.76 20.06 -17.45
C MET A 24 12.37 19.47 -17.20
N LYS A 25 11.50 19.41 -18.21
CA LYS A 25 10.14 18.86 -18.06
C LYS A 25 10.17 17.37 -17.71
N PHE A 26 11.06 16.62 -18.36
CA PHE A 26 11.34 15.22 -18.02
C PHE A 26 11.83 15.06 -16.58
N ALA A 27 12.77 15.91 -16.14
CA ALA A 27 13.28 15.86 -14.77
C ALA A 27 12.19 16.13 -13.72
N LEU A 28 11.24 17.02 -14.01
CA LEU A 28 10.11 17.31 -13.12
C LEU A 28 9.18 16.09 -12.94
N PHE A 29 8.94 15.30 -14.00
CA PHE A 29 8.13 14.08 -13.87
C PHE A 29 8.77 13.06 -12.92
N TYR A 30 10.07 12.81 -13.04
CA TYR A 30 10.78 11.94 -12.11
C TYR A 30 10.79 12.49 -10.69
N LEU A 31 11.02 13.80 -10.53
CA LEU A 31 10.98 14.44 -9.22
C LEU A 31 9.61 14.21 -8.54
N VAL A 32 8.52 14.35 -9.30
CA VAL A 32 7.17 14.13 -8.78
C VAL A 32 6.93 12.67 -8.39
N GLU A 33 7.39 11.68 -9.17
CA GLU A 33 7.22 10.26 -8.81
C GLU A 33 7.94 9.92 -7.48
N TYR A 34 9.15 10.47 -7.26
CA TYR A 34 9.85 10.29 -5.99
C TYR A 34 9.23 11.10 -4.86
N ALA A 35 8.74 12.30 -5.12
CA ALA A 35 8.04 13.12 -4.14
C ALA A 35 6.72 12.48 -3.72
N GLU A 36 5.98 11.85 -4.63
CA GLU A 36 4.74 11.12 -4.34
C GLU A 36 5.00 9.98 -3.35
N ALA A 37 6.02 9.16 -3.58
CA ALA A 37 6.38 8.08 -2.66
C ALA A 37 6.74 8.61 -1.25
N LEU A 38 7.38 9.78 -1.17
CA LEU A 38 7.68 10.44 0.10
C LEU A 38 6.40 10.97 0.78
N VAL A 39 5.49 11.59 0.03
CA VAL A 39 4.20 12.11 0.53
C VAL A 39 3.31 10.97 1.02
N ILE A 40 3.21 9.87 0.28
CA ILE A 40 2.47 8.67 0.71
C ILE A 40 3.06 8.11 2.00
N SER A 41 4.40 8.07 2.11
CA SER A 41 5.08 7.63 3.34
C SER A 41 4.74 8.53 4.54
N ALA A 42 4.62 9.84 4.31
CA ALA A 42 4.17 10.79 5.32
C ALA A 42 2.71 10.55 5.73
N ILE A 43 1.80 10.33 4.78
CA ILE A 43 0.37 10.05 5.04
C ILE A 43 0.20 8.75 5.83
N VAL A 44 0.89 7.67 5.44
CA VAL A 44 0.84 6.40 6.16
C VAL A 44 1.35 6.58 7.59
N THR A 45 2.42 7.35 7.76
CA THR A 45 3.00 7.61 9.09
C THR A 45 2.04 8.39 9.99
N THR A 46 1.34 9.40 9.46
CA THR A 46 0.40 10.21 10.26
C THR A 46 -0.84 9.43 10.65
N ILE A 47 -1.44 8.68 9.71
CA ILE A 47 -2.72 8.01 9.93
C ILE A 47 -2.56 6.71 10.71
N PHE A 48 -1.57 5.87 10.36
CA PHE A 48 -1.48 4.51 10.88
C PHE A 48 -0.38 4.33 11.94
N LEU A 49 0.72 5.07 11.87
CA LEU A 49 1.87 4.91 12.80
C LEU A 49 1.87 5.93 13.95
N GLY A 50 0.75 6.62 14.18
CA GLY A 50 0.61 7.58 15.27
C GLY A 50 1.43 8.87 15.11
N GLY A 51 1.85 9.18 13.87
CA GLY A 51 2.54 10.42 13.50
C GLY A 51 3.75 10.72 14.37
N TRP A 52 3.69 11.86 15.06
CA TRP A 52 4.77 12.48 15.82
C TRP A 52 4.95 11.90 17.23
N ARG A 53 4.07 10.97 17.66
CA ARG A 53 4.12 10.39 19.01
C ARG A 53 5.24 9.35 19.10
N GLY A 54 6.17 9.59 20.03
CA GLY A 54 7.31 8.71 20.32
C GLY A 54 7.77 8.86 21.78
N PRO A 55 8.38 7.81 22.36
CA PRO A 55 8.76 7.80 23.78
C PRO A 55 10.11 8.47 24.10
N LEU A 56 11.03 8.57 23.13
CA LEU A 56 12.45 8.88 23.40
C LEU A 56 13.02 10.11 22.66
N LEU A 57 12.62 10.33 21.40
CA LEU A 57 13.19 11.39 20.55
C LEU A 57 12.24 12.58 20.42
N PRO A 58 12.75 13.76 20.04
CA PRO A 58 11.91 14.91 19.76
C PRO A 58 10.88 14.60 18.65
N PRO A 59 9.66 15.19 18.71
CA PRO A 59 8.55 14.79 17.85
C PRO A 59 8.84 14.83 16.34
N TRP A 60 9.58 15.85 15.88
CA TRP A 60 9.92 16.01 14.46
C TRP A 60 10.90 14.93 13.98
N LEU A 61 11.87 14.56 14.82
CA LEU A 61 12.87 13.55 14.48
C LEU A 61 12.23 12.15 14.45
N TRP A 62 11.30 11.88 15.37
CA TRP A 62 10.56 10.63 15.38
C TRP A 62 9.65 10.49 14.16
N PHE A 63 9.01 11.59 13.74
CA PHE A 63 8.23 11.62 12.51
C PHE A 63 9.10 11.31 11.29
N LEU A 64 10.22 12.02 11.13
CA LEU A 64 11.15 11.80 10.00
C LEU A 64 11.70 10.38 9.96
N LEU A 65 12.00 9.77 11.11
CA LEU A 65 12.47 8.40 11.19
C LEU A 65 11.41 7.40 10.69
N LYS A 66 10.16 7.56 11.12
CA LYS A 66 9.06 6.70 10.64
C LYS A 66 8.79 6.88 9.15
N VAL A 67 8.79 8.13 8.66
CA VAL A 67 8.63 8.43 7.23
C VAL A 67 9.76 7.77 6.44
N GLY A 68 11.00 7.92 6.90
CA GLY A 68 12.17 7.28 6.27
C GLY A 68 12.08 5.76 6.26
N LEU A 69 11.56 5.14 7.33
CA LEU A 69 11.32 3.70 7.39
C LEU A 69 10.27 3.26 6.37
N VAL A 70 9.11 3.93 6.31
CA VAL A 70 8.05 3.59 5.35
C VAL A 70 8.55 3.78 3.91
N PHE A 71 9.24 4.89 3.65
CA PHE A 71 9.86 5.14 2.34
C PHE A 71 10.87 4.06 1.97
N PHE A 72 11.72 3.66 2.91
CA PHE A 72 12.67 2.55 2.73
C PHE A 72 11.95 1.25 2.36
N VAL A 73 10.84 0.92 3.04
CA VAL A 73 10.04 -0.27 2.72
C VAL A 73 9.47 -0.19 1.29
N ILE A 74 8.95 0.96 0.88
CA ILE A 74 8.43 1.15 -0.49
C ILE A 74 9.54 0.94 -1.53
N VAL A 75 10.72 1.53 -1.30
CA VAL A 75 11.89 1.37 -2.19
C VAL A 75 12.39 -0.08 -2.18
N TRP A 76 12.38 -0.75 -1.03
CA TRP A 76 12.80 -2.14 -0.91
C TRP A 76 11.87 -3.08 -1.66
N ILE A 77 10.55 -2.88 -1.58
CA ILE A 77 9.56 -3.64 -2.37
C ILE A 77 9.78 -3.41 -3.87
N ARG A 78 10.04 -2.16 -4.28
CA ARG A 78 10.37 -1.80 -5.67
C ARG A 78 11.63 -2.53 -6.16
N ALA A 79 12.61 -2.73 -5.29
CA ALA A 79 13.85 -3.43 -5.64
C ALA A 79 13.71 -4.97 -5.68
N THR A 80 12.81 -5.55 -4.89
CA THR A 80 12.74 -7.01 -4.69
C THR A 80 11.62 -7.71 -5.46
N VAL A 81 10.51 -7.03 -5.75
CA VAL A 81 9.34 -7.67 -6.34
C VAL A 81 9.44 -7.65 -7.88
N PRO A 82 9.27 -8.82 -8.55
CA PRO A 82 9.27 -8.88 -10.00
C PRO A 82 8.04 -8.17 -10.57
N ARG A 83 8.13 -7.73 -11.83
CA ARG A 83 7.04 -7.03 -12.52
C ARG A 83 5.73 -7.83 -12.48
N VAL A 84 4.63 -7.17 -12.14
CA VAL A 84 3.28 -7.75 -12.08
C VAL A 84 2.44 -7.16 -13.21
N ARG A 85 1.68 -8.00 -13.92
CA ARG A 85 0.77 -7.54 -14.99
C ARG A 85 -0.38 -6.71 -14.40
N ILE A 86 -0.80 -5.66 -15.11
CA ILE A 86 -1.91 -4.79 -14.70
C ILE A 86 -3.19 -5.55 -14.34
N ASP A 87 -3.53 -6.60 -15.11
CA ASP A 87 -4.73 -7.41 -14.86
C ASP A 87 -4.67 -8.12 -13.50
N GLN A 88 -3.49 -8.61 -13.11
CA GLN A 88 -3.29 -9.30 -11.84
C GLN A 88 -3.33 -8.30 -10.67
N LEU A 89 -2.75 -7.12 -10.87
CA LEU A 89 -2.78 -6.04 -9.89
C LEU A 89 -4.21 -5.51 -9.69
N MET A 90 -4.94 -5.28 -10.78
CA MET A 90 -6.33 -4.84 -10.73
C MET A 90 -7.22 -5.90 -10.09
N ALA A 91 -7.00 -7.19 -10.40
CA ALA A 91 -7.70 -8.27 -9.74
C ALA A 91 -7.39 -8.32 -8.23
N LEU A 92 -6.13 -8.12 -7.82
CA LEU A 92 -5.75 -8.03 -6.41
C LEU A 92 -6.44 -6.83 -5.74
N ALA A 93 -6.38 -5.63 -6.33
CA ALA A 93 -6.98 -4.44 -5.75
C ALA A 93 -8.50 -4.56 -5.60
N TRP A 94 -9.19 -4.98 -6.66
CA TRP A 94 -10.66 -4.96 -6.71
C TRP A 94 -11.33 -6.21 -6.16
N LYS A 95 -10.76 -7.41 -6.36
CA LYS A 95 -11.38 -8.67 -5.90
C LYS A 95 -10.88 -9.10 -4.53
N PHE A 96 -9.70 -8.64 -4.12
CA PHE A 96 -9.08 -9.04 -2.86
C PHE A 96 -9.07 -7.90 -1.84
N LEU A 97 -8.33 -6.82 -2.10
CA LEU A 97 -8.09 -5.77 -1.11
C LEU A 97 -9.33 -4.94 -0.78
N PHE A 98 -10.08 -4.50 -1.79
CA PHE A 98 -11.24 -3.63 -1.59
C PHE A 98 -12.38 -4.29 -0.78
N PRO A 99 -12.83 -5.52 -1.11
CA PRO A 99 -13.85 -6.20 -0.30
C PRO A 99 -13.38 -6.49 1.12
N LEU A 100 -12.12 -6.89 1.30
CA LEU A 100 -11.54 -7.13 2.63
C LEU A 100 -11.49 -5.87 3.48
N ALA A 101 -11.13 -4.71 2.89
CA ALA A 101 -11.13 -3.43 3.59
C ALA A 101 -12.54 -3.04 4.05
N LEU A 102 -13.55 -3.23 3.19
CA LEU A 102 -14.95 -2.97 3.56
C LEU A 102 -15.44 -3.91 4.67
N LEU A 103 -15.14 -5.21 4.57
CA LEU A 103 -15.50 -6.18 5.60
C LEU A 103 -14.83 -5.86 6.93
N ASN A 104 -13.55 -5.53 6.93
CA ASN A 104 -12.84 -5.16 8.16
C ASN A 104 -13.42 -3.87 8.77
N LEU A 105 -13.80 -2.89 7.96
CA LEU A 105 -14.46 -1.67 8.44
C LEU A 105 -15.81 -1.98 9.10
N LEU A 106 -16.64 -2.84 8.49
CA LEU A 106 -17.93 -3.25 9.07
C LEU A 106 -17.74 -4.04 10.37
N ILE A 107 -16.78 -4.95 10.42
CA ILE A 107 -16.47 -5.73 11.62
C ILE A 107 -16.03 -4.80 12.75
N THR A 108 -15.15 -3.84 12.46
CA THR A 108 -14.70 -2.86 13.45
C THR A 108 -15.87 -2.01 13.97
N ALA A 109 -16.81 -1.62 13.09
CA ALA A 109 -18.01 -0.89 13.49
C ALA A 109 -18.92 -1.73 14.41
N VAL A 110 -19.08 -3.02 14.10
CA VAL A 110 -19.84 -3.98 14.92
C VAL A 110 -19.17 -4.17 16.29
N GLU A 111 -17.86 -4.40 16.33
CA GLU A 111 -17.11 -4.59 17.58
C GLU A 111 -17.30 -3.41 18.55
N ILE A 112 -17.20 -2.18 18.04
CA ILE A 112 -17.39 -0.97 18.84
C ILE A 112 -18.84 -0.82 19.32
N LEU A 113 -19.82 -1.21 18.51
CA LEU A 113 -21.25 -1.10 18.86
C LEU A 113 -21.64 -2.09 19.98
N PHE A 114 -21.17 -3.33 19.93
CA PHE A 114 -21.52 -4.37 20.91
C PHE A 114 -20.68 -4.30 22.18
N PHE A 115 -19.43 -3.82 22.11
CA PHE A 115 -18.50 -3.78 23.24
C PHE A 115 -17.96 -2.36 23.53
N PRO A 116 -18.83 -1.37 23.80
CA PRO A 116 -18.39 0.02 23.97
C PRO A 116 -17.54 0.25 25.23
N ALA A 117 -17.65 -0.61 26.24
CA ALA A 117 -16.92 -0.48 27.50
C ALA A 117 -15.54 -1.18 27.50
N VAL A 118 -15.20 -1.91 26.45
CA VAL A 118 -13.92 -2.63 26.36
C VAL A 118 -12.82 -1.68 25.90
N SER A 119 -11.66 -1.76 26.54
CA SER A 119 -10.49 -0.97 26.15
C SER A 119 -10.09 -1.23 24.70
N LEU A 120 -9.83 -0.16 23.94
CA LEU A 120 -9.37 -0.23 22.54
C LEU A 120 -8.11 -1.09 22.39
N TRP A 121 -7.25 -1.13 23.41
CA TRP A 121 -6.04 -1.95 23.42
C TRP A 121 -6.30 -3.45 23.40
N VAL A 122 -7.51 -3.88 23.77
CA VAL A 122 -7.95 -5.29 23.67
C VAL A 122 -8.66 -5.53 22.33
N LEU A 123 -9.47 -4.57 21.87
CA LEU A 123 -10.20 -4.69 20.61
C LEU A 123 -9.26 -4.70 19.38
N VAL A 124 -8.19 -3.91 19.39
CA VAL A 124 -7.25 -3.82 18.26
C VAL A 124 -6.58 -5.16 17.95
N PRO A 125 -5.96 -5.88 18.91
CA PRO A 125 -5.41 -7.21 18.65
C PRO A 125 -6.45 -8.24 18.18
N VAL A 126 -7.68 -8.18 18.73
CA VAL A 126 -8.78 -9.06 18.31
C VAL A 126 -9.15 -8.80 16.86
N ASN A 127 -9.28 -7.53 16.46
CA ASN A 127 -9.56 -7.14 15.09
C ASN A 127 -8.44 -7.60 14.13
N PHE A 128 -7.17 -7.46 14.52
CA PHE A 128 -6.04 -7.99 13.74
C PHE A 128 -6.10 -9.51 13.59
N ALA A 129 -6.45 -10.25 14.64
CA ALA A 129 -6.60 -11.70 14.57
C ALA A 129 -7.74 -12.10 13.61
N ILE A 130 -8.89 -11.42 13.69
CA ILE A 130 -10.01 -11.63 12.77
C ILE A 130 -9.60 -11.30 11.34
N MET A 131 -8.89 -10.19 11.12
CA MET A 131 -8.37 -9.80 9.81
C MET A 131 -7.44 -10.88 9.23
N ILE A 132 -6.53 -11.45 10.02
CA ILE A 132 -5.64 -12.53 9.57
C ILE A 132 -6.46 -13.75 9.14
N VAL A 133 -7.46 -14.15 9.94
CA VAL A 133 -8.36 -15.26 9.60
C VAL A 133 -9.12 -14.97 8.31
N LEU A 134 -9.66 -13.76 8.14
CA LEU A 134 -10.35 -13.34 6.92
C LEU A 134 -9.44 -13.38 5.71
N VAL A 135 -8.20 -12.89 5.82
CA VAL A 135 -7.22 -12.94 4.73
C VAL A 135 -6.94 -14.39 4.33
N LEU A 136 -6.77 -15.29 5.30
CA LEU A 136 -6.52 -16.72 5.04
C LEU A 136 -7.73 -17.44 4.43
N LEU A 137 -8.96 -17.06 4.81
CA LEU A 137 -10.18 -17.60 4.22
C LEU A 137 -10.40 -17.06 2.80
N TRP A 138 -10.21 -15.74 2.62
CA TRP A 138 -10.39 -15.06 1.33
C TRP A 138 -9.34 -15.51 0.31
N SER A 139 -8.11 -15.81 0.74
CA SER A 139 -7.05 -16.35 -0.13
C SER A 139 -7.36 -17.76 -0.64
N ARG A 140 -8.16 -18.55 0.08
CA ARG A 140 -8.63 -19.86 -0.40
C ARG A 140 -9.71 -19.74 -1.47
N LEU A 141 -10.55 -18.70 -1.39
CA LEU A 141 -11.63 -18.47 -2.34
C LEU A 141 -11.14 -17.83 -3.65
N PHE A 142 -10.22 -16.88 -3.56
CA PHE A 142 -9.68 -16.18 -4.72
C PHE A 142 -8.25 -16.63 -5.00
N LYS A 143 -8.10 -17.62 -5.87
CA LYS A 143 -6.83 -17.82 -6.58
C LYS A 143 -6.70 -16.67 -7.58
N LEU A 144 -5.70 -15.81 -7.42
CA LEU A 144 -5.28 -14.88 -8.47
C LEU A 144 -5.07 -15.70 -9.74
N GLY A 145 -6.00 -15.56 -10.68
CA GLY A 145 -6.08 -16.42 -11.85
C GLY A 145 -4.77 -16.32 -12.63
N GLY A 146 -3.94 -17.35 -12.53
CA GLY A 146 -2.89 -17.65 -13.50
C GLY A 146 -3.51 -18.23 -14.77
N GLY A 147 -4.53 -17.57 -15.30
CA GLY A 147 -5.08 -17.90 -16.61
C GLY A 147 -3.99 -17.63 -17.62
N LYS A 148 -3.31 -18.69 -18.08
CA LYS A 148 -2.57 -18.65 -19.33
C LYS A 148 -3.58 -18.15 -20.36
N VAL A 149 -3.32 -16.96 -20.90
CA VAL A 149 -3.94 -16.57 -22.17
C VAL A 149 -3.26 -17.47 -23.18
N GLU A 150 -3.89 -18.61 -23.48
CA GLU A 150 -3.54 -19.39 -24.66
C GLU A 150 -3.80 -18.46 -25.85
N VAL A 151 -2.73 -18.14 -26.56
CA VAL A 151 -2.74 -17.44 -27.84
C VAL A 151 -2.84 -18.49 -28.93
#